data_AF-A0A645IKF4-F1
#
_entry.id   AF-A0A645IKF4-F1
#
_cell.length_a   1.000
_cell.length_b   1.000
_cell.length_c   1.000
_cell.angle_alpha   90.00
_cell.angle_beta   90.00
_cell.angle_gamma   90.00
#
_symmetry.space_group_name_H-M   'P 1'
#
loop_
_entity.id
_entity.type
_entity.pdbx_description
1 polymer ?
#
loop_
_entity_poly.entity_id
_entity_poly.type
_entity_poly.pdbx_seq_one_letter_code
_entity_poly.pdbx_strand_id
1 'polypeptide(L)' 'MAGATAVQIGTANFMNPLACKDIISGVEDFITSENIKDINEIRGII' A
#
# COMPACT_ATOMS: atom_id res chain seq x y z
N MET A 1 3.55 -5.87 8.86
CA MET A 1 3.80 -5.91 7.40
C MET A 1 5.28 -6.16 7.13
N ALA A 2 5.63 -6.74 5.98
CA ALA A 2 6.97 -7.29 5.68
C ALA A 2 8.16 -6.29 5.65
N GLY A 3 7.93 -4.99 5.84
CA GLY A 3 9.03 -4.03 6.05
C GLY A 3 9.54 -3.29 4.81
N ALA A 4 8.87 -3.39 3.67
CA ALA A 4 9.27 -2.67 2.46
C ALA A 4 9.19 -1.14 2.63
N THR A 5 10.23 -0.41 2.21
CA THR A 5 10.24 1.06 2.14
C THR A 5 9.55 1.57 0.87
N ALA A 6 9.58 0.78 -0.20
CA ALA A 6 8.89 1.05 -1.46
C ALA A 6 8.38 -0.27 -2.04
N VAL A 7 7.27 -0.21 -2.78
CA VAL A 7 6.64 -1.37 -3.42
C VAL A 7 6.49 -1.09 -4.91
N GLN A 8 7.04 -1.98 -5.74
CA GLN A 8 6.89 -1.90 -7.20
C GLN A 8 5.69 -2.72 -7.66
N ILE A 9 4.94 -2.18 -8.63
CA ILE A 9 3.79 -2.85 -9.24
C ILE A 9 4.07 -3.06 -10.73
N GLY A 10 4.30 -4.32 -11.13
CA GLY A 10 4.63 -4.71 -12.51
C GLY A 10 3.43 -5.26 -13.27
N THR A 11 3.11 -6.54 -13.05
CA THR A 11 2.05 -7.26 -13.79
C THR A 11 0.69 -6.56 -13.74
N ALA A 12 0.29 -6.03 -12.58
CA ALA A 12 -0.98 -5.32 -12.46
C ALA A 12 -1.00 -4.02 -13.30
N ASN A 13 0.10 -3.26 -13.31
CA ASN A 13 0.22 -2.08 -14.17
C ASN A 13 0.25 -2.42 -15.66
N PHE A 14 0.85 -3.57 -16.02
CA PHE A 14 0.86 -4.04 -17.40
C PHE A 14 -0.56 -4.37 -17.89
N MET A 15 -1.38 -5.01 -17.05
CA MET A 15 -2.77 -5.33 -17.36
C MET A 15 -3.69 -4.11 -17.30
N ASN A 16 -3.46 -3.21 -16.34
CA ASN A 16 -4.21 -1.98 -16.14
C ASN A 16 -3.27 -0.84 -15.74
N PRO A 17 -2.99 0.13 -16.63
CA PRO A 17 -2.12 1.27 -16.32
C PRO A 17 -2.59 2.14 -15.14
N LEU A 18 -3.87 2.05 -14.76
CA LEU A 18 -4.45 2.80 -13.63
C LEU A 18 -4.46 2.00 -12.32
N ALA A 19 -3.95 0.76 -12.29
CA ALA A 19 -3.98 -0.10 -11.10
C ALA A 19 -3.37 0.56 -9.85
N CYS A 20 -2.32 1.37 -10.02
CA CYS A 20 -1.73 2.13 -8.91
C CYS A 20 -2.75 3.04 -8.21
N LYS A 21 -3.72 3.62 -8.93
CA LYS A 21 -4.71 4.52 -8.34
C LYS A 21 -5.63 3.76 -7.38
N ASP A 22 -6.12 2.60 -7.81
CA ASP A 22 -6.99 1.75 -6.99
C ASP A 22 -6.25 1.21 -5.76
N ILE A 23 -4.97 0.83 -5.94
CA ILE A 23 -4.10 0.37 -4.85
C ILE A 23 -3.88 1.48 -3.81
N ILE A 24 -3.61 2.72 -4.24
CA ILE A 24 -3.42 3.85 -3.32
C ILE A 24 -4.67 4.08 -2.49
N SER A 25 -5.86 4.12 -3.12
CA SER A 25 -7.12 4.30 -2.39
C SER A 25 -7.37 3.17 -1.38
N GLY A 26 -7.12 1.92 -1.76
CA GLY A 26 -7.25 0.79 -0.83
C GLY A 26 -6.26 0.85 0.35
N VAL A 27 -5.05 1.37 0.13
CA VAL A 27 -4.06 1.59 1.20
C VAL A 27 -4.51 2.72 2.13
N GLU A 28 -5.01 3.83 1.60
CA GLU A 28 -5.55 4.95 2.39
C GLU A 28 -6.74 4.52 3.26
N ASP A 29 -7.65 3.74 2.69
CA ASP A 29 -8.80 3.17 3.39
C ASP A 29 -8.36 2.26 4.55
N PHE A 30 -7.37 1.39 4.31
CA PHE A 30 -6.82 0.50 5.33
C PHE A 30 -6.16 1.28 6.48
N ILE A 31 -5.32 2.27 6.17
CA ILE A 31 -4.66 3.12 7.18
C ILE A 31 -5.73 3.80 8.05
N THR A 32 -6.78 4.31 7.41
CA THR A 32 -7.88 4.99 8.10
C THR A 32 -8.68 4.02 8.98
N SER A 33 -9.04 2.84 8.48
CA SER A 33 -9.83 1.85 9.23
C SER A 33 -9.09 1.33 10.46
N GLU A 34 -7.78 1.17 10.35
CA GLU A 34 -6.93 0.68 11.43
C GLU A 34 -6.45 1.80 12.38
N ASN A 35 -6.87 3.05 12.17
CA ASN A 35 -6.44 4.23 12.95
C ASN A 35 -4.92 4.43 13.00
N ILE A 36 -4.23 4.09 11.90
CA ILE A 36 -2.78 4.24 11.77
C ILE A 36 -2.49 5.70 11.40
N LYS A 37 -1.66 6.38 12.19
CA LYS A 37 -1.35 7.81 11.97
C LYS A 37 -0.13 7.99 11.09
N ASP A 38 0.80 7.05 11.16
CA ASP A 38 2.00 6.98 10.33
C ASP A 38 2.20 5.55 9.80
N ILE A 39 2.36 5.40 8.48
CA ILE A 39 2.66 4.12 7.82
C ILE A 39 3.89 3.42 8.42
N ASN A 40 4.82 4.18 9.01
CA ASN A 40 5.99 3.64 9.68
C ASN A 40 5.65 2.79 10.92
N GLU A 41 4.47 2.96 11.53
CA GLU A 41 4.01 2.17 12.67
C GLU A 41 3.84 0.68 12.33
N ILE A 42 3.54 0.37 11.06
CA ILE A 42 3.23 -0.99 10.59
C ILE A 42 4.30 -1.60 9.68
N ARG A 43 5.30 -0.81 9.27
CA ARG A 43 6.40 -1.28 8.42
C ARG A 43 7.38 -2.11 9.27
N GLY A 44 7.47 -3.41 9.00
CA GLY A 44 8.46 -4.29 9.65
C GLY A 44 8.03 -4.82 11.02
N ILE A 45 6.73 -4.85 11.31
CA ILE A 45 6.17 -5.42 12.55
C ILE A 45 6.08 -6.96 12.56
N ILE A 46 6.62 -7.63 11.53
CA ILE A 46 6.74 -9.09 11.44
C ILE A 46 8.19 -9.47 11.14
#